data_AF-A0A6I3F5P7-F1
#
_entry.id   AF-A0A6I3F5P7-F1
#
_cell.length_a   1.000
_cell.length_b   1.000
_cell.length_c   1.000
_cell.angle_alpha   90.00
_cell.angle_beta   90.00
_cell.angle_gamma   90.00
#
_symmetry.space_group_name_H-M   'P 1'
#
loop_
_entity.id
_entity.type
_entity.pdbx_description
1 polymer ?
#
loop_
_entity_poly.entity_id
_entity_poly.type
_entity_poly.pdbx_seq_one_letter_code
_entity_poly.pdbx_strand_id
1 'polypeptide(L)'
;MVVSRSSRSATAPAANSGTAERFEHKGPTVPLDPEQRSRLLTAKARTLVADHLGDSSAPDSELIVGSFPGGATVRVGTRGWVLLDAGAERGFGAALAWSRRGELESLDIIADSETVAGIMARRATAFADPPRVWQAVGRKLVEAVPAGIAAPVEPPAVARQLVGMLLDAGVEVTVEHGEIRGELRGLEVARIVVDDGVARVEVGVGRHDREAFTMVHGNLPTPAALASVVQSVAVHRRSDAEAHPLRQLAPEAWLRWRMIAEPSFVGAAELRPVEPPIPRESVKDTLAAMAFGVDPDGRPVMVACSVGIDLDVVPSAADARLGLDPEARLVIVLPERDNHPVTRSLAASLVHPAEIVGIAGDWRVFPGDVTQ
;
A
#
# COMPACT_ATOMS: atom_id res chain seq x y z
N MET A 1 -34.91 -69.42 43.99
CA MET A 1 -34.01 -69.76 45.12
C MET A 1 -32.77 -68.89 44.99
N VAL A 2 -32.59 -67.90 45.89
CA VAL A 2 -31.33 -67.20 46.27
C VAL A 2 -30.49 -66.59 45.13
N VAL A 3 -30.46 -65.29 44.81
CA VAL A 3 -29.99 -64.06 45.52
C VAL A 3 -28.54 -64.11 46.03
N SER A 4 -27.63 -63.37 45.37
CA SER A 4 -26.70 -62.37 45.97
C SER A 4 -25.84 -61.73 44.87
N ARG A 5 -25.95 -60.40 44.64
CA ARG A 5 -25.09 -59.30 45.15
C ARG A 5 -23.64 -59.38 44.62
N SER A 6 -22.90 -58.32 44.28
CA SER A 6 -23.06 -56.86 44.18
C SER A 6 -21.68 -56.36 43.69
N SER A 7 -21.61 -55.27 42.92
CA SER A 7 -20.62 -54.15 43.03
C SER A 7 -20.42 -53.47 41.66
N ARG A 8 -20.93 -52.24 41.51
CA ARG A 8 -20.29 -50.92 41.72
C ARG A 8 -19.71 -50.35 40.42
N SER A 9 -20.44 -49.35 39.94
CA SER A 9 -20.02 -48.31 39.00
C SER A 9 -18.67 -47.72 39.40
N ALA A 10 -17.74 -47.64 38.43
CA ALA A 10 -16.52 -46.86 38.52
C ALA A 10 -16.42 -45.97 37.28
N THR A 11 -16.61 -44.69 37.53
CA THR A 11 -16.39 -43.54 36.67
C THR A 11 -14.95 -43.53 36.15
N ALA A 12 -14.77 -43.46 34.83
CA ALA A 12 -13.46 -43.25 34.21
C ALA A 12 -13.06 -41.76 34.31
N PRO A 13 -11.82 -41.42 34.72
CA PRO A 13 -11.37 -40.04 34.77
C PRO A 13 -10.94 -39.55 33.38
N ALA A 14 -11.36 -38.33 33.04
CA ALA A 14 -10.94 -37.61 31.85
C ALA A 14 -9.44 -37.29 31.93
N ALA A 15 -8.68 -37.68 30.91
CA ALA A 15 -7.28 -37.33 30.76
C ALA A 15 -7.16 -35.84 30.39
N ASN A 16 -6.67 -35.06 31.36
CA ASN A 16 -6.37 -33.64 31.22
C ASN A 16 -5.02 -33.52 30.47
N SER A 17 -5.05 -33.29 29.16
CA SER A 17 -3.85 -33.02 28.34
C SER A 17 -3.71 -31.52 28.15
N GLY A 18 -3.19 -30.85 29.19
CA GLY A 18 -2.77 -29.46 29.10
C GLY A 18 -1.47 -29.35 28.32
N THR A 19 -1.55 -29.13 27.01
CA THR A 19 -0.45 -28.57 26.23
C THR A 19 -0.27 -27.11 26.64
N ALA A 20 0.72 -26.86 27.49
CA ALA A 20 1.16 -25.51 27.82
C ALA A 20 1.75 -24.87 26.55
N GLU A 21 0.96 -24.04 25.88
CA GLU A 21 1.47 -23.07 24.92
C GLU A 21 2.46 -22.17 25.65
N ARG A 22 3.75 -22.32 25.33
CA ARG A 22 4.75 -21.32 25.65
C ARG A 22 4.38 -20.05 24.87
N PHE A 23 3.64 -19.18 25.51
CA PHE A 23 3.57 -17.77 25.12
C PHE A 23 5.01 -17.23 25.14
N GLU A 24 5.61 -17.08 23.96
CA GLU A 24 6.80 -16.25 23.81
C GLU A 24 6.40 -14.85 24.24
N HIS A 25 6.83 -14.49 25.45
CA HIS A 25 6.73 -13.14 25.96
C HIS A 25 7.66 -12.26 25.13
N LYS A 26 7.16 -11.73 23.99
CA LYS A 26 7.77 -10.58 23.33
C LYS A 26 7.68 -9.43 24.33
N GLY A 27 8.71 -9.29 25.15
CA GLY A 27 8.90 -8.12 25.99
C GLY A 27 8.80 -6.85 25.14
N PRO A 28 8.49 -5.70 25.75
CA PRO A 28 8.34 -4.45 25.01
C PRO A 28 9.61 -4.20 24.21
N THR A 29 9.50 -4.29 22.87
CA THR A 29 10.58 -3.92 21.97
C THR A 29 10.75 -2.42 22.08
N VAL A 30 11.75 -2.00 22.86
CA VAL A 30 12.15 -0.60 22.91
C VAL A 30 12.51 -0.19 21.49
N PRO A 31 11.86 0.84 20.91
CA PRO A 31 12.23 1.34 19.60
C PRO A 31 13.69 1.74 19.63
N LEU A 32 14.51 1.15 18.76
CA LEU A 32 15.91 1.53 18.62
C LEU A 32 15.99 2.99 18.19
N ASP A 33 17.03 3.69 18.66
CA ASP A 33 17.30 5.03 18.16
C ASP A 33 17.58 4.98 16.62
N PRO A 34 17.19 6.00 15.85
CA PRO A 34 17.33 5.97 14.38
C PRO A 34 18.78 5.80 13.89
N GLU A 35 19.76 6.36 14.59
CA GLU A 35 21.18 6.29 14.19
C GLU A 35 21.76 4.90 14.45
N GLN A 36 21.42 4.28 15.58
CA GLN A 36 21.74 2.90 15.93
C GLN A 36 21.09 1.96 14.93
N ARG A 37 19.81 2.18 14.58
CA ARG A 37 19.13 1.39 13.55
C ARG A 37 19.85 1.50 12.20
N SER A 38 20.21 2.72 11.76
CA SER A 38 20.98 2.95 10.53
C SER A 38 22.34 2.24 10.56
N ARG A 39 23.06 2.29 11.68
CA ARG A 39 24.35 1.60 11.85
C ARG A 39 24.20 0.08 11.77
N LEU A 40 23.17 -0.49 12.39
CA LEU A 40 22.88 -1.93 12.34
C LEU A 40 22.51 -2.40 10.94
N LEU A 41 21.67 -1.64 10.22
CA LEU A 41 21.33 -1.94 8.83
C LEU A 41 22.56 -1.89 7.92
N THR A 42 23.43 -0.89 8.12
CA THR A 42 24.68 -0.77 7.36
C THR A 42 25.61 -1.97 7.61
N ALA A 43 25.79 -2.37 8.87
CA ALA A 43 26.59 -3.52 9.24
C ALA A 43 26.01 -4.83 8.68
N LYS A 44 24.68 -4.99 8.74
CA LYS A 44 23.97 -6.14 8.19
C LYS A 44 24.12 -6.22 6.67
N ALA A 45 23.90 -5.13 5.95
CA ALA A 45 24.04 -5.08 4.50
C ALA A 45 25.46 -5.44 4.06
N ARG A 46 26.49 -4.84 4.70
CA ARG A 46 27.90 -5.18 4.44
C ARG A 46 28.16 -6.67 4.61
N THR A 47 27.67 -7.24 5.71
CA THR A 47 27.88 -8.64 6.05
C THR A 47 27.21 -9.58 5.06
N LEU A 48 25.95 -9.34 4.71
CA LEU A 48 25.20 -10.15 3.74
C LEU A 48 25.85 -10.12 2.35
N VAL A 49 26.27 -8.94 1.91
CA VAL A 49 26.92 -8.77 0.59
C VAL A 49 28.29 -9.43 0.57
N ALA A 50 29.10 -9.26 1.62
CA ALA A 50 30.41 -9.91 1.73
C ALA A 50 30.29 -11.45 1.71
N ASP A 51 29.38 -12.00 2.52
CA ASP A 51 29.15 -13.45 2.58
C ASP A 51 28.64 -14.00 1.24
N HIS A 52 27.77 -13.26 0.54
CA HIS A 52 27.21 -13.69 -0.75
C HIS A 52 28.23 -13.66 -1.88
N LEU A 53 29.10 -12.64 -1.92
CA LEU A 53 30.14 -12.54 -2.95
C LEU A 53 31.30 -13.52 -2.71
N GLY A 54 31.56 -13.92 -1.46
CA GLY A 54 32.66 -14.80 -1.09
C GLY A 54 34.01 -14.30 -1.63
N ASP A 55 34.90 -15.24 -1.98
CA ASP A 55 36.18 -14.96 -2.65
C ASP A 55 36.02 -14.62 -4.15
N SER A 56 34.79 -14.56 -4.67
CA SER A 56 34.50 -14.32 -6.09
C SER A 56 34.43 -12.84 -6.46
N SER A 57 34.59 -11.94 -5.48
CA SER A 57 34.82 -10.53 -5.75
C SER A 57 36.21 -10.37 -6.37
N ALA A 58 36.36 -9.46 -7.34
CA ALA A 58 37.70 -9.15 -7.85
C ALA A 58 38.57 -8.70 -6.65
N PRO A 59 39.80 -9.21 -6.51
CA PRO A 59 40.59 -9.14 -5.27
C PRO A 59 40.84 -7.73 -4.70
N ASP A 60 40.51 -6.67 -5.45
CA ASP A 60 40.62 -5.25 -5.05
C ASP A 60 39.28 -4.50 -4.92
N SER A 61 38.13 -5.17 -4.98
CA SER A 61 36.82 -4.49 -4.94
C SER A 61 36.40 -4.13 -3.51
N GLU A 62 36.69 -2.90 -3.10
CA GLU A 62 36.26 -2.37 -1.81
C GLU A 62 34.71 -2.31 -1.69
N LEU A 63 34.18 -2.79 -0.55
CA LEU A 63 32.77 -2.62 -0.19
C LEU A 63 32.54 -1.23 0.40
N ILE A 64 31.98 -0.33 -0.41
CA ILE A 64 31.61 1.02 0.00
C ILE A 64 30.18 0.99 0.55
N VAL A 65 30.02 1.27 1.84
CA VAL A 65 28.71 1.26 2.52
C VAL A 65 28.14 2.67 2.64
N GLY A 66 26.82 2.79 2.61
CA GLY A 66 26.13 4.06 2.78
C GLY A 66 24.77 3.90 3.48
N SER A 67 24.26 5.01 4.02
CA SER A 67 22.89 5.05 4.53
C SER A 67 21.87 5.10 3.39
N PHE A 68 20.66 4.61 3.66
CA PHE A 68 19.53 4.69 2.75
C PHE A 68 18.26 4.92 3.57
N PRO A 69 17.31 5.77 3.14
CA PRO A 69 16.06 5.94 3.86
C PRO A 69 15.31 4.61 4.00
N GLY A 70 15.14 4.12 5.23
CA GLY A 70 14.54 2.81 5.48
C GLY A 70 15.44 1.62 5.08
N GLY A 71 16.77 1.79 5.10
CA GLY A 71 17.67 0.73 4.67
C GLY A 71 19.17 1.06 4.75
N ALA A 72 19.96 0.34 3.97
CA ALA A 72 21.38 0.61 3.75
C ALA A 72 21.81 0.25 2.32
N THR A 73 22.88 0.87 1.85
CA THR A 73 23.47 0.60 0.55
C THR A 73 24.85 -0.02 0.68
N VAL A 74 25.21 -0.89 -0.26
CA VAL A 74 26.58 -1.37 -0.48
C VAL A 74 26.90 -1.25 -1.95
N ARG A 75 28.05 -0.69 -2.30
CA ARG A 75 28.54 -0.61 -3.67
C ARG A 75 29.84 -1.39 -3.78
N VAL A 76 29.93 -2.20 -4.84
CA VAL A 76 31.10 -3.00 -5.20
C VAL A 76 31.36 -2.78 -6.69
N GLY A 77 32.35 -1.95 -7.02
CA GLY A 77 32.56 -1.49 -8.40
C GLY A 77 31.32 -0.75 -8.94
N THR A 78 30.75 -1.26 -10.04
CA THR A 78 29.53 -0.77 -10.71
C THR A 78 28.25 -1.49 -10.25
N ARG A 79 28.35 -2.47 -9.33
CA ARG A 79 27.18 -3.16 -8.73
C ARG A 79 26.71 -2.43 -7.47
N GLY A 80 25.41 -2.17 -7.41
CA GLY A 80 24.72 -1.63 -6.24
C GLY A 80 23.89 -2.67 -5.52
N TRP A 81 23.94 -2.64 -4.20
CA TRP A 81 23.08 -3.44 -3.32
C TRP A 81 22.30 -2.50 -2.40
N VAL A 82 21.00 -2.74 -2.25
CA VAL A 82 20.16 -2.02 -1.29
C VAL A 82 19.48 -3.02 -0.36
N LEU A 83 19.80 -2.96 0.93
CA LEU A 83 19.05 -3.64 1.98
C LEU A 83 17.90 -2.74 2.39
N LEU A 84 16.67 -3.22 2.23
CA LEU A 84 15.47 -2.57 2.74
C LEU A 84 15.12 -3.16 4.11
N ASP A 85 14.82 -2.28 5.04
CA ASP A 85 14.52 -2.61 6.42
C ASP A 85 13.17 -3.36 6.55
N ALA A 86 12.95 -4.04 7.68
CA ALA A 86 11.70 -4.75 7.94
C ALA A 86 10.51 -3.75 7.95
N GLY A 87 9.47 -4.06 7.17
CA GLY A 87 8.31 -3.18 6.98
C GLY A 87 8.49 -2.12 5.88
N ALA A 88 9.66 -2.05 5.24
CA ALA A 88 9.89 -1.21 4.07
C ALA A 88 9.33 -1.89 2.81
N GLU A 89 7.99 -2.02 2.73
CA GLU A 89 7.29 -2.40 1.48
C GLU A 89 7.42 -1.29 0.41
N ARG A 90 7.79 -0.09 0.88
CA ARG A 90 8.24 1.07 0.12
C ARG A 90 9.77 1.12 0.12
N GLY A 91 10.35 1.68 -0.93
CA GLY A 91 11.80 1.82 -1.10
C GLY A 91 12.35 1.16 -2.36
N PHE A 92 11.54 0.36 -3.06
CA PHE A 92 11.93 -0.27 -4.32
C PHE A 92 12.22 0.77 -5.41
N GLY A 93 11.31 1.73 -5.60
CA GLY A 93 11.49 2.84 -6.52
C GLY A 93 12.64 3.77 -6.12
N ALA A 94 12.86 3.97 -4.81
CA ALA A 94 13.99 4.73 -4.32
C ALA A 94 15.34 4.03 -4.59
N ALA A 95 15.40 2.69 -4.51
CA ALA A 95 16.58 1.90 -4.87
C ALA A 95 16.88 2.00 -6.38
N LEU A 96 15.83 1.94 -7.21
CA LEU A 96 15.93 2.15 -8.66
C LEU A 96 16.41 3.57 -9.02
N ALA A 97 15.96 4.59 -8.30
CA ALA A 97 16.42 5.96 -8.48
C ALA A 97 17.88 6.14 -8.03
N TRP A 98 18.26 5.55 -6.90
CA TRP A 98 19.61 5.59 -6.35
C TRP A 98 20.63 4.96 -7.32
N SER A 99 20.34 3.77 -7.85
CA SER A 99 21.22 3.08 -8.79
C SER A 99 21.46 3.88 -10.08
N ARG A 100 20.41 4.47 -10.66
CA ARG A 100 20.51 5.32 -11.85
C ARG A 100 21.33 6.58 -11.58
N ARG A 101 21.10 7.26 -10.45
CA ARG A 101 21.86 8.44 -10.05
C ARG A 101 23.35 8.12 -9.85
N GLY A 102 23.65 6.91 -9.37
CA GLY A 102 25.01 6.41 -9.19
C GLY A 102 25.62 5.81 -10.45
N GLU A 103 24.92 5.81 -11.59
CA GLU A 103 25.33 5.19 -12.85
C GLU A 103 25.78 3.73 -12.69
N LEU A 104 25.04 2.99 -11.86
CA LEU A 104 25.33 1.58 -11.58
C LEU A 104 24.85 0.69 -12.73
N GLU A 105 25.67 -0.28 -13.11
CA GLU A 105 25.39 -1.22 -14.20
C GLU A 105 24.42 -2.33 -13.78
N SER A 106 24.29 -2.59 -12.47
CA SER A 106 23.25 -3.49 -11.96
C SER A 106 22.90 -3.19 -10.52
N LEU A 107 21.67 -3.54 -10.17
CA LEU A 107 21.09 -3.36 -8.85
C LEU A 107 20.61 -4.70 -8.30
N ASP A 108 21.00 -4.96 -7.06
CA ASP A 108 20.54 -6.07 -6.23
C ASP A 108 19.76 -5.48 -5.02
N ILE A 109 18.56 -5.97 -4.75
CA ILE A 109 17.71 -5.52 -3.64
C ILE A 109 17.55 -6.67 -2.65
N ILE A 110 17.76 -6.40 -1.37
CA ILE A 110 17.64 -7.37 -0.29
C ILE A 110 16.46 -6.99 0.60
N ALA A 111 15.57 -7.95 0.86
CA ALA A 111 14.50 -7.82 1.84
C ALA A 111 14.56 -8.98 2.85
N ASP A 112 14.11 -8.74 4.08
CA ASP A 112 14.13 -9.74 5.15
C ASP A 112 12.96 -10.73 5.09
N SER A 113 11.81 -10.27 4.61
CA SER A 113 10.58 -11.07 4.54
C SER A 113 10.45 -11.74 3.18
N GLU A 114 10.08 -13.02 3.17
CA GLU A 114 9.75 -13.76 1.94
C GLU A 114 8.64 -13.06 1.15
N THR A 115 7.58 -12.62 1.83
CA THR A 115 6.45 -11.92 1.22
C THR A 115 6.90 -10.63 0.54
N VAL A 116 7.71 -9.81 1.22
CA VAL A 116 8.19 -8.54 0.68
C VAL A 116 9.16 -8.77 -0.48
N ALA A 117 10.09 -9.73 -0.34
CA ALA A 117 11.02 -10.11 -1.40
C ALA A 117 10.28 -10.61 -2.64
N GLY A 118 9.23 -11.42 -2.48
CA GLY A 118 8.41 -11.91 -3.58
C GLY A 118 7.62 -10.81 -4.28
N ILE A 119 7.05 -9.85 -3.55
CA ILE A 119 6.37 -8.68 -4.13
C ILE A 119 7.36 -7.81 -4.92
N MET A 120 8.56 -7.56 -4.36
CA MET A 120 9.61 -6.81 -5.04
C MET A 120 10.13 -7.54 -6.29
N ALA A 121 10.30 -8.86 -6.22
CA ALA A 121 10.69 -9.68 -7.36
C ALA A 121 9.63 -9.64 -8.47
N ARG A 122 8.34 -9.67 -8.11
CA ARG A 122 7.24 -9.44 -9.06
C ARG A 122 7.31 -8.04 -9.68
N ARG A 123 7.52 -7.00 -8.89
CA ARG A 123 7.68 -5.63 -9.41
C ARG A 123 8.87 -5.49 -10.35
N ALA A 124 9.97 -6.19 -10.07
CA ALA A 124 11.16 -6.19 -10.91
C ALA A 124 10.85 -6.66 -12.34
N THR A 125 9.94 -7.64 -12.53
CA THR A 125 9.59 -8.16 -13.86
C THR A 125 8.96 -7.12 -14.80
N ALA A 126 8.46 -6.01 -14.24
CA ALA A 126 7.90 -4.93 -15.04
C ALA A 126 8.95 -4.01 -15.69
N PHE A 127 10.23 -4.14 -15.32
CA PHE A 127 11.33 -3.30 -15.82
C PHE A 127 12.12 -3.99 -16.92
N ALA A 128 12.52 -3.22 -17.94
CA ALA A 128 13.30 -3.73 -19.07
C ALA A 128 14.69 -4.23 -18.66
N ASP A 129 15.28 -3.60 -17.64
CA ASP A 129 16.50 -4.04 -16.97
C ASP A 129 16.16 -4.29 -15.47
N PRO A 130 15.70 -5.50 -15.13
CA PRO A 130 15.14 -5.78 -13.82
C PRO A 130 16.24 -5.87 -12.75
N PRO A 131 16.08 -5.23 -11.56
CA PRO A 131 16.97 -5.52 -10.45
C PRO A 131 16.80 -6.97 -9.99
N ARG A 132 17.89 -7.59 -9.52
CA ARG A 132 17.79 -8.88 -8.82
C ARG A 132 17.27 -8.66 -7.42
N VAL A 133 16.39 -9.54 -6.96
CA VAL A 133 15.79 -9.43 -5.63
C VAL A 133 16.15 -10.65 -4.80
N TRP A 134 16.53 -10.42 -3.55
CA TRP A 134 17.05 -11.42 -2.63
C TRP A 134 16.27 -11.39 -1.32
N GLN A 135 15.95 -12.57 -0.80
CA GLN A 135 15.53 -12.75 0.58
C GLN A 135 16.75 -13.01 1.47
N ALA A 136 16.87 -12.28 2.57
CA ALA A 136 17.85 -12.57 3.61
C ALA A 136 17.33 -13.67 4.56
N VAL A 137 17.94 -14.86 4.50
CA VAL A 137 17.65 -15.99 5.39
C VAL A 137 18.84 -16.21 6.31
N GLY A 138 18.77 -15.61 7.50
CA GLY A 138 19.91 -15.54 8.42
C GLY A 138 21.05 -14.71 7.82
N ARG A 139 22.14 -15.37 7.42
CA ARG A 139 23.30 -14.75 6.75
C ARG A 139 23.37 -15.03 5.25
N LYS A 140 22.44 -15.82 4.71
CA LYS A 140 22.42 -16.20 3.29
C LYS A 140 21.44 -15.32 2.53
N LEU A 141 21.79 -15.02 1.28
CA LEU A 141 20.89 -14.42 0.32
C LEU A 141 20.37 -15.53 -0.60
N VAL A 142 19.05 -15.66 -0.66
CA VAL A 142 18.34 -16.58 -1.55
C VAL A 142 17.61 -15.73 -2.58
N GLU A 143 17.78 -16.04 -3.87
CA GLU A 143 17.09 -15.29 -4.92
C GLU A 143 15.57 -15.43 -4.75
N ALA A 144 14.88 -14.30 -4.75
CA ALA A 144 13.46 -14.25 -4.49
C ALA A 144 12.67 -14.68 -5.73
N VAL A 145 11.72 -15.58 -5.53
CA VAL A 145 10.75 -15.95 -6.57
C VAL A 145 9.66 -14.87 -6.63
N PRO A 146 9.33 -14.34 -7.83
CA PRO A 146 8.20 -13.43 -7.99
C PRO A 146 6.92 -13.99 -7.38
N ALA A 147 6.32 -13.25 -6.45
CA ALA A 147 5.03 -13.63 -5.86
C ALA A 147 3.93 -13.62 -6.93
N GLY A 148 2.93 -14.49 -6.78
CA GLY A 148 1.70 -14.42 -7.59
C GLY A 148 0.88 -13.16 -7.28
N ILE A 149 -0.06 -12.81 -8.15
CA ILE A 149 -1.05 -11.77 -7.88
C ILE A 149 -2.04 -12.28 -6.84
N ALA A 150 -2.26 -11.51 -5.76
CA ALA A 150 -3.24 -11.86 -4.75
C ALA A 150 -4.65 -11.76 -5.35
N ALA A 151 -5.49 -12.76 -5.10
CA ALA A 151 -6.89 -12.68 -5.49
C ALA A 151 -7.59 -11.55 -4.70
N PRO A 152 -8.48 -10.77 -5.33
CA PRO A 152 -9.29 -9.80 -4.62
C PRO A 152 -10.05 -10.44 -3.46
N VAL A 153 -10.06 -9.76 -2.31
CA VAL A 153 -10.77 -10.23 -1.13
C VAL A 153 -12.20 -9.67 -1.17
N GLU A 154 -13.18 -10.56 -1.32
CA GLU A 154 -14.58 -10.16 -1.32
C GLU A 154 -15.04 -9.77 0.09
N PRO A 155 -15.69 -8.61 0.29
CA PRO A 155 -16.23 -8.23 1.59
C PRO A 155 -17.28 -9.23 2.12
N PRO A 156 -17.32 -9.46 3.45
CA PRO A 156 -18.33 -10.32 4.06
C PRO A 156 -19.75 -9.94 3.65
N ALA A 157 -20.63 -10.93 3.42
CA ALA A 157 -22.01 -10.68 2.98
C ALA A 157 -22.78 -9.76 3.94
N VAL A 158 -22.55 -9.89 5.26
CA VAL A 158 -23.13 -9.02 6.28
C VAL A 158 -22.69 -7.57 6.15
N ALA A 159 -21.44 -7.31 5.73
CA ALA A 159 -20.95 -5.97 5.48
C ALA A 159 -21.62 -5.36 4.24
N ARG A 160 -21.79 -6.16 3.18
CA ARG A 160 -22.43 -5.72 1.92
C ARG A 160 -23.88 -5.28 2.10
N GLN A 161 -24.59 -5.76 3.12
CA GLN A 161 -25.95 -5.31 3.45
C GLN A 161 -26.02 -3.83 3.84
N LEU A 162 -24.92 -3.24 4.33
CA LEU A 162 -24.88 -1.84 4.75
C LEU A 162 -24.41 -0.88 3.65
N VAL A 163 -24.08 -1.36 2.45
CA VAL A 163 -23.66 -0.52 1.30
C VAL A 163 -24.72 0.51 0.93
N GLY A 164 -26.01 0.13 0.99
CA GLY A 164 -27.12 1.05 0.70
C GLY A 164 -27.09 2.30 1.59
N MET A 165 -26.71 2.16 2.88
CA MET A 165 -26.61 3.29 3.80
C MET A 165 -25.54 4.31 3.38
N LEU A 166 -24.44 3.85 2.80
CA LEU A 166 -23.39 4.73 2.28
C LEU A 166 -23.87 5.47 1.02
N LEU A 167 -24.52 4.74 0.10
CA LEU A 167 -25.06 5.32 -1.13
C LEU A 167 -26.15 6.36 -0.83
N ASP A 168 -27.05 6.07 0.10
CA ASP A 168 -28.12 6.99 0.54
C ASP A 168 -27.56 8.28 1.17
N ALA A 169 -26.36 8.22 1.75
CA ALA A 169 -25.66 9.39 2.28
C ALA A 169 -24.90 10.20 1.21
N GLY A 170 -24.89 9.76 -0.04
CA GLY A 170 -24.27 10.46 -1.17
C GLY A 170 -22.75 10.35 -1.22
N VAL A 171 -22.15 9.34 -0.60
CA VAL A 171 -20.70 9.06 -0.70
C VAL A 171 -20.42 7.99 -1.74
N GLU A 172 -19.22 8.04 -2.32
CA GLU A 172 -18.74 6.98 -3.20
C GLU A 172 -18.36 5.75 -2.37
N VAL A 173 -18.72 4.57 -2.87
CA VAL A 173 -18.37 3.30 -2.21
C VAL A 173 -17.15 2.71 -2.89
N THR A 174 -16.08 2.51 -2.13
CA THR A 174 -14.87 1.81 -2.57
C THR A 174 -14.73 0.50 -1.81
N VAL A 175 -14.16 -0.51 -2.48
CA VAL A 175 -13.78 -1.79 -1.89
C VAL A 175 -12.30 -1.98 -2.12
N GLU A 176 -11.53 -2.06 -1.04
CA GLU A 176 -10.09 -2.31 -1.09
C GLU A 176 -9.75 -3.41 -0.10
N HIS A 177 -9.17 -4.50 -0.58
CA HIS A 177 -8.72 -5.63 0.25
C HIS A 177 -9.81 -6.16 1.22
N GLY A 178 -11.06 -6.24 0.76
CA GLY A 178 -12.20 -6.70 1.55
C GLY A 178 -12.82 -5.67 2.49
N GLU A 179 -12.25 -4.45 2.57
CA GLU A 179 -12.82 -3.35 3.33
C GLU A 179 -13.75 -2.50 2.46
N ILE A 180 -14.96 -2.23 2.95
CA ILE A 180 -15.89 -1.29 2.30
C ILE A 180 -15.76 0.08 2.96
N ARG A 181 -15.52 1.11 2.15
CA ARG A 181 -15.35 2.50 2.59
C ARG A 181 -16.34 3.42 1.88
N GLY A 182 -16.80 4.44 2.61
CA GLY A 182 -17.54 5.57 2.08
C GLY A 182 -16.61 6.78 1.94
N GLU A 183 -16.44 7.26 0.71
CA GLU A 183 -15.53 8.33 0.37
C GLU A 183 -16.26 9.58 -0.14
N LEU A 184 -15.87 10.76 0.35
CA LEU A 184 -16.27 12.04 -0.23
C LEU A 184 -15.06 12.66 -0.95
N ARG A 185 -15.10 12.70 -2.29
CA ARG A 185 -13.99 13.20 -3.14
C ARG A 185 -12.64 12.58 -2.73
N GLY A 186 -12.63 11.25 -2.62
CA GLY A 186 -11.48 10.44 -2.22
C GLY A 186 -11.10 10.46 -0.73
N LEU A 187 -11.83 11.17 0.13
CA LEU A 187 -11.58 11.15 1.58
C LEU A 187 -12.52 10.15 2.26
N GLU A 188 -11.96 9.14 2.95
CA GLU A 188 -12.74 8.22 3.78
C GLU A 188 -13.46 8.99 4.90
N VAL A 189 -14.79 8.93 4.90
CA VAL A 189 -15.67 9.51 5.93
C VAL A 189 -16.47 8.44 6.67
N ALA A 190 -16.47 7.20 6.16
CA ALA A 190 -17.03 6.06 6.84
C ALA A 190 -16.39 4.74 6.38
N ARG A 191 -16.47 3.72 7.24
CA ARG A 191 -16.03 2.34 6.95
C ARG A 191 -17.03 1.35 7.51
N ILE A 192 -17.28 0.27 6.77
CA ILE A 192 -18.06 -0.86 7.30
C ILE A 192 -17.09 -1.83 7.95
N VAL A 193 -17.30 -2.09 9.23
CA VAL A 193 -16.51 -3.06 10.01
C VAL A 193 -17.42 -4.21 10.43
N VAL A 194 -16.85 -5.41 10.52
CA VAL A 194 -17.54 -6.61 11.03
C VAL A 194 -16.84 -7.03 12.31
N ASP A 195 -17.60 -7.08 13.40
CA ASP A 195 -17.13 -7.50 14.71
C ASP A 195 -18.09 -8.58 15.24
N ASP A 196 -17.56 -9.73 15.66
CA ASP A 196 -18.34 -10.91 16.07
C ASP A 196 -19.49 -11.28 15.11
N GLY A 197 -19.26 -11.14 13.80
CA GLY A 197 -20.24 -11.43 12.75
C GLY A 197 -21.32 -10.35 12.55
N VAL A 198 -21.26 -9.25 13.31
CA VAL A 198 -22.17 -8.12 13.20
C VAL A 198 -21.50 -6.98 12.43
N ALA A 199 -22.12 -6.57 11.33
CA ALA A 199 -21.65 -5.42 10.56
C ALA A 199 -22.16 -4.11 11.18
N ARG A 200 -21.30 -3.09 11.23
CA ARG A 200 -21.65 -1.73 11.62
C ARG A 200 -20.90 -0.71 10.76
N VAL A 201 -21.52 0.47 10.55
CA VAL A 201 -20.84 1.60 9.92
C VAL A 201 -20.14 2.42 10.99
N GLU A 202 -18.83 2.58 10.87
CA GLU A 202 -18.05 3.55 11.63
C GLU A 202 -17.97 4.86 10.84
N VAL A 203 -18.33 5.96 11.48
CA VAL A 203 -18.40 7.30 10.85
C VAL A 203 -17.29 8.20 11.40
N GLY A 204 -16.57 8.88 10.52
CA GLY A 204 -15.47 9.79 10.85
C GLY A 204 -14.27 9.69 9.88
N VAL A 205 -13.43 10.72 9.87
CA VAL A 205 -12.27 10.87 8.99
C VAL A 205 -11.03 10.20 9.59
N GLY A 206 -10.84 8.93 9.24
CA GLY A 206 -9.75 8.09 9.76
C GLY A 206 -10.01 7.55 11.17
N ARG A 207 -9.17 6.60 11.60
CA ARG A 207 -9.41 5.78 12.80
C ARG A 207 -9.68 6.59 14.07
N HIS A 208 -8.81 7.55 14.41
CA HIS A 208 -8.93 8.31 15.64
C HIS A 208 -10.18 9.20 15.68
N ASP A 209 -10.59 9.72 14.53
CA ASP A 209 -11.81 10.52 14.44
C ASP A 209 -13.05 9.64 14.63
N ARG A 210 -13.05 8.42 14.12
CA ARG A 210 -14.15 7.45 14.33
C ARG A 210 -14.28 7.00 15.78
N GLU A 211 -13.15 6.75 16.44
CA GLU A 211 -13.10 6.44 17.87
C GLU A 211 -13.63 7.62 18.70
N ALA A 212 -13.19 8.85 18.41
CA ALA A 212 -13.68 10.06 19.07
C ALA A 212 -15.16 10.33 18.80
N PHE A 213 -15.61 10.16 17.56
CA PHE A 213 -16.99 10.34 17.16
C PHE A 213 -17.92 9.37 17.91
N THR A 214 -17.50 8.11 18.05
CA THR A 214 -18.25 7.10 18.82
C THR A 214 -18.39 7.50 20.28
N MET A 215 -17.33 8.02 20.90
CA MET A 215 -17.37 8.49 22.30
C MET A 215 -18.29 9.70 22.51
N VAL A 216 -18.34 10.62 21.54
CA VAL A 216 -19.10 11.89 21.66
C VAL A 216 -20.57 11.73 21.20
N HIS A 217 -20.81 10.92 20.18
CA HIS A 217 -22.11 10.83 19.48
C HIS A 217 -22.75 9.44 19.54
N GLY A 218 -22.35 8.56 20.48
CA GLY A 218 -22.83 7.17 20.56
C GLY A 218 -24.35 6.97 20.64
N ASN A 219 -25.12 8.03 20.95
CA ASN A 219 -26.59 8.00 20.98
C ASN A 219 -27.27 8.46 19.67
N LEU A 220 -26.51 8.98 18.70
CA LEU A 220 -27.06 9.45 17.44
C LEU A 220 -27.28 8.27 16.47
N PRO A 221 -28.45 8.16 15.80
CA PRO A 221 -28.63 7.14 14.77
C PRO A 221 -27.57 7.23 13.66
N THR A 222 -26.98 6.10 13.28
CA THR A 222 -25.86 6.03 12.33
C THR A 222 -26.11 6.75 11.00
N PRO A 223 -27.30 6.68 10.36
CA PRO A 223 -27.57 7.45 9.15
C PRO A 223 -27.49 8.97 9.35
N ALA A 224 -27.99 9.47 10.49
CA ALA A 224 -27.93 10.89 10.83
C ALA A 224 -26.49 11.34 11.14
N ALA A 225 -25.70 10.46 11.80
CA ALA A 225 -24.28 10.69 12.03
C ALA A 225 -23.51 10.84 10.72
N LEU A 226 -23.71 9.89 9.81
CA LEU A 226 -23.07 9.88 8.50
C LEU A 226 -23.43 11.13 7.69
N ALA A 227 -24.71 11.49 7.61
CA ALA A 227 -25.16 12.70 6.92
C ALA A 227 -24.51 13.97 7.49
N SER A 228 -24.41 14.08 8.82
CA SER A 228 -23.76 15.22 9.50
C SER A 228 -22.28 15.34 9.17
N VAL A 229 -21.54 14.23 9.19
CA VAL A 229 -20.12 14.20 8.81
C VAL A 229 -19.93 14.53 7.34
N VAL A 230 -20.73 13.96 6.43
CA VAL A 230 -20.67 14.26 5.00
C VAL A 230 -20.88 15.76 4.75
N GLN A 231 -21.89 16.38 5.36
CA GLN A 231 -22.16 17.80 5.23
C GLN A 231 -20.99 18.65 5.74
N SER A 232 -20.43 18.30 6.91
CA SER A 232 -19.31 19.03 7.51
C SER A 232 -18.04 18.94 6.65
N VAL A 233 -17.75 17.76 6.10
CA VAL A 233 -16.58 17.55 5.23
C VAL A 233 -16.77 18.25 3.88
N ALA A 234 -17.98 18.25 3.31
CA ALA A 234 -18.28 18.88 2.03
C ALA A 234 -17.98 20.38 2.00
N VAL A 235 -18.15 21.09 3.12
CA VAL A 235 -17.79 22.52 3.26
C VAL A 235 -16.31 22.78 2.95
N HIS A 236 -15.44 21.84 3.34
CA HIS A 236 -13.99 21.98 3.25
C HIS A 236 -13.36 21.20 2.09
N ARG A 237 -14.01 20.14 1.60
CA ARG A 237 -13.50 19.25 0.54
C ARG A 237 -13.79 19.81 -0.85
N ARG A 238 -13.51 21.09 -1.05
CA ARG A 238 -13.65 21.81 -2.33
C ARG A 238 -12.43 22.68 -2.60
N SER A 239 -12.23 23.03 -3.86
CA SER A 239 -11.01 23.73 -4.28
C SER A 239 -10.89 25.16 -3.74
N ASP A 240 -12.03 25.85 -3.59
CA ASP A 240 -12.16 27.24 -3.15
C ASP A 240 -12.30 27.42 -1.62
N ALA A 241 -12.32 26.33 -0.86
CA ALA A 241 -12.45 26.40 0.60
C ALA A 241 -11.23 27.04 1.27
N GLU A 242 -11.48 27.70 2.41
CA GLU A 242 -10.42 28.16 3.31
C GLU A 242 -9.49 27.00 3.73
N ALA A 243 -8.25 27.33 4.09
CA ALA A 243 -7.25 26.34 4.45
C ALA A 243 -7.71 25.48 5.64
N HIS A 244 -7.91 24.19 5.39
CA HIS A 244 -8.41 23.23 6.37
C HIS A 244 -7.71 21.86 6.25
N PRO A 245 -7.44 21.13 7.35
CA PRO A 245 -6.79 19.81 7.29
C PRO A 245 -7.50 18.79 6.38
N LEU A 246 -8.84 18.81 6.34
CA LEU A 246 -9.63 17.94 5.48
C LEU A 246 -9.37 18.14 3.97
N ARG A 247 -8.79 19.28 3.57
CA ARG A 247 -8.38 19.52 2.17
C ARG A 247 -7.01 18.90 1.84
N GLN A 248 -6.24 18.55 2.85
CA GLN A 248 -4.85 18.07 2.72
C GLN A 248 -4.72 16.55 2.84
N LEU A 249 -5.72 15.87 3.42
CA LEU A 249 -5.74 14.42 3.56
C LEU A 249 -6.09 13.70 2.26
N ALA A 250 -5.59 12.47 2.08
CA ALA A 250 -5.82 11.62 0.92
C ALA A 250 -5.80 12.38 -0.43
N PRO A 251 -4.74 13.17 -0.73
CA PRO A 251 -4.69 13.97 -1.96
C PRO A 251 -4.65 13.10 -3.22
N GLU A 252 -4.03 11.93 -3.17
CA GLU A 252 -3.96 10.95 -4.26
C GLU A 252 -5.35 10.44 -4.63
N ALA A 253 -6.18 10.12 -3.63
CA ALA A 253 -7.54 9.66 -3.83
C ALA A 253 -8.46 10.78 -4.35
N TRP A 254 -8.23 12.04 -3.96
CA TRP A 254 -8.92 13.17 -4.60
C TRP A 254 -8.52 13.32 -6.06
N LEU A 255 -7.23 13.21 -6.38
CA LEU A 255 -6.78 13.26 -7.76
C LEU A 255 -7.41 12.12 -8.59
N ARG A 256 -7.47 10.90 -8.04
CA ARG A 256 -8.23 9.77 -8.63
C ARG A 256 -9.69 10.10 -8.83
N TRP A 257 -10.36 10.64 -7.82
CA TRP A 257 -11.76 11.05 -7.90
C TRP A 257 -11.99 12.01 -9.08
N ARG A 258 -11.11 12.99 -9.26
CA ARG A 258 -11.18 13.92 -10.41
C ARG A 258 -11.02 13.19 -11.74
N MET A 259 -10.08 12.25 -11.85
CA MET A 259 -9.91 11.46 -13.08
C MET A 259 -11.13 10.59 -13.38
N ILE A 260 -11.80 10.05 -12.36
CA ILE A 260 -13.05 9.29 -12.55
C ILE A 260 -14.19 10.20 -13.01
N ALA A 261 -14.29 11.41 -12.45
CA ALA A 261 -15.30 12.37 -12.84
C ALA A 261 -15.06 12.98 -14.24
N GLU A 262 -13.80 13.07 -14.67
CA GLU A 262 -13.38 13.62 -15.96
C GLU A 262 -12.35 12.71 -16.68
N PRO A 263 -12.75 11.50 -17.11
CA PRO A 263 -11.82 10.47 -17.60
C PRO A 263 -11.08 10.88 -18.90
N SER A 264 -11.66 11.80 -19.68
CA SER A 264 -11.03 12.31 -20.89
C SER A 264 -9.71 13.03 -20.64
N PHE A 265 -9.43 13.53 -19.42
CA PHE A 265 -8.14 14.14 -19.08
C PHE A 265 -6.95 13.21 -19.29
N VAL A 266 -7.17 11.91 -19.15
CA VAL A 266 -6.15 10.88 -19.35
C VAL A 266 -6.42 10.05 -20.60
N GLY A 267 -7.33 10.51 -21.47
CA GLY A 267 -7.75 9.78 -22.67
C GLY A 267 -8.58 8.54 -22.38
N ALA A 268 -9.22 8.44 -21.22
CA ALA A 268 -10.17 7.37 -20.90
C ALA A 268 -11.61 7.80 -21.24
N ALA A 269 -12.47 6.83 -21.54
CA ALA A 269 -13.91 7.03 -21.69
C ALA A 269 -14.64 6.78 -20.35
N GLU A 270 -14.20 5.78 -19.60
CA GLU A 270 -14.72 5.44 -18.29
C GLU A 270 -13.59 4.99 -17.37
N LEU A 271 -13.73 5.27 -16.07
CA LEU A 271 -12.80 4.84 -15.03
C LEU A 271 -13.61 4.48 -13.78
N ARG A 272 -13.14 3.48 -13.05
CA ARG A 272 -13.64 3.09 -11.72
C ARG A 272 -12.48 2.95 -10.74
N PRO A 273 -12.70 3.12 -9.42
CA PRO A 273 -11.67 2.79 -8.44
C PRO A 273 -11.28 1.31 -8.53
N VAL A 274 -10.01 1.03 -8.25
CA VAL A 274 -9.49 -0.32 -8.02
C VAL A 274 -8.56 -0.33 -6.83
N GLU A 275 -8.42 -1.49 -6.17
CA GLU A 275 -7.53 -1.60 -5.02
C GLU A 275 -6.05 -1.43 -5.43
N PRO A 276 -5.25 -0.72 -4.64
CA PRO A 276 -3.80 -0.68 -4.83
C PRO A 276 -3.18 -2.08 -4.56
N PRO A 277 -1.97 -2.38 -5.05
CA PRO A 277 -1.32 -3.67 -4.79
C PRO A 277 -0.94 -3.90 -3.31
N ILE A 278 -0.83 -2.81 -2.54
CA ILE A 278 -0.52 -2.81 -1.12
C ILE A 278 -1.64 -2.07 -0.38
N PRO A 279 -2.20 -2.64 0.71
CA PRO A 279 -3.23 -2.00 1.49
C PRO A 279 -2.82 -0.64 2.07
N ARG A 280 -3.78 0.29 2.11
CA ARG A 280 -3.66 1.52 2.92
C ARG A 280 -4.18 1.24 4.33
N GLU A 281 -3.37 1.51 5.34
CA GLU A 281 -3.75 1.39 6.75
C GLU A 281 -4.37 2.68 7.28
N SER A 282 -3.98 3.83 6.71
CA SER A 282 -4.32 5.16 7.21
C SER A 282 -4.64 6.14 6.08
N VAL A 283 -5.53 7.10 6.36
CA VAL A 283 -5.83 8.24 5.47
C VAL A 283 -4.63 9.19 5.27
N LYS A 284 -3.56 8.98 6.03
CA LYS A 284 -2.28 9.71 5.93
C LYS A 284 -1.27 9.01 5.03
N ASP A 285 -1.56 7.79 4.58
CA ASP A 285 -0.66 7.03 3.73
C ASP A 285 -0.59 7.69 2.35
N THR A 286 0.62 7.98 1.89
CA THR A 286 0.88 8.62 0.58
C THR A 286 1.04 7.57 -0.53
N LEU A 287 0.16 6.57 -0.53
CA LEU A 287 0.15 5.51 -1.53
C LEU A 287 -0.67 5.97 -2.74
N ALA A 288 -0.18 5.64 -3.93
CA ALA A 288 -0.88 5.96 -5.17
C ALA A 288 -2.33 5.41 -5.15
N ALA A 289 -3.27 6.25 -5.57
CA ALA A 289 -4.66 5.86 -5.73
C ALA A 289 -4.88 5.36 -7.15
N MET A 290 -5.50 4.17 -7.28
CA MET A 290 -5.58 3.45 -8.54
C MET A 290 -6.99 3.52 -9.14
N ALA A 291 -7.07 3.69 -10.46
CA ALA A 291 -8.30 3.53 -11.23
C ALA A 291 -8.05 2.71 -12.49
N PHE A 292 -9.09 2.01 -12.95
CA PHE A 292 -9.04 1.19 -14.15
C PHE A 292 -10.30 1.41 -14.99
N GLY A 293 -10.19 1.27 -16.29
CA GLY A 293 -11.32 1.36 -17.20
C GLY A 293 -10.87 1.19 -18.64
N VAL A 294 -11.53 1.89 -19.57
CA VAL A 294 -11.23 1.81 -21.00
C VAL A 294 -11.14 3.17 -21.66
N ASP A 295 -10.40 3.25 -22.76
CA ASP A 295 -10.40 4.39 -23.68
C ASP A 295 -11.64 4.38 -24.62
N PRO A 296 -11.84 5.41 -25.47
CA PRO A 296 -12.95 5.44 -26.42
C PRO A 296 -12.98 4.30 -27.45
N ASP A 297 -11.84 3.63 -27.68
CA ASP A 297 -11.72 2.47 -28.57
C ASP A 297 -11.96 1.14 -27.81
N GLY A 298 -12.27 1.20 -26.51
CA GLY A 298 -12.50 0.04 -25.65
C GLY A 298 -11.21 -0.64 -25.16
N ARG A 299 -10.04 0.01 -25.28
CA ARG A 299 -8.77 -0.56 -24.84
C ARG A 299 -8.54 -0.28 -23.36
N PRO A 300 -7.95 -1.23 -22.62
CA PRO A 300 -7.77 -1.10 -21.17
C PRO A 300 -6.80 0.03 -20.81
N VAL A 301 -7.19 0.83 -19.80
CA VAL A 301 -6.39 1.92 -19.24
C VAL A 301 -6.26 1.74 -17.73
N MET A 302 -5.01 1.71 -17.26
CA MET A 302 -4.67 1.74 -15.84
C MET A 302 -4.18 3.14 -15.47
N VAL A 303 -4.74 3.73 -14.42
CA VAL A 303 -4.40 5.07 -13.95
C VAL A 303 -3.90 5.00 -12.51
N ALA A 304 -2.72 5.56 -12.27
CA ALA A 304 -2.17 5.73 -10.93
C ALA A 304 -2.04 7.22 -10.62
N CYS A 305 -2.72 7.68 -9.56
CA CYS A 305 -2.67 9.07 -9.11
C CYS A 305 -1.74 9.20 -7.91
N SER A 306 -0.79 10.12 -7.96
CA SER A 306 0.10 10.42 -6.82
C SER A 306 0.32 11.93 -6.67
N VAL A 307 0.65 12.37 -5.46
CA VAL A 307 0.86 13.78 -5.12
C VAL A 307 2.12 13.91 -4.26
N GLY A 308 2.97 14.87 -4.60
CA GLY A 308 4.30 15.00 -4.04
C GLY A 308 5.32 14.05 -4.67
N ILE A 309 6.52 14.02 -4.10
CA ILE A 309 7.61 13.15 -4.59
C ILE A 309 7.43 11.74 -4.00
N ASP A 310 6.90 10.85 -4.83
CA ASP A 310 6.79 9.42 -4.54
C ASP A 310 7.60 8.61 -5.55
N LEU A 311 8.73 8.04 -5.12
CA LEU A 311 9.57 7.22 -5.99
C LEU A 311 8.97 5.83 -6.24
N ASP A 312 8.05 5.37 -5.39
CA ASP A 312 7.40 4.06 -5.52
C ASP A 312 6.14 4.11 -6.40
N VAL A 313 5.71 5.27 -6.89
CA VAL A 313 4.53 5.38 -7.76
C VAL A 313 4.68 4.52 -9.01
N VAL A 314 5.86 4.53 -9.66
CA VAL A 314 6.10 3.77 -10.89
C VAL A 314 6.04 2.26 -10.66
N PRO A 315 6.82 1.66 -9.74
CA PRO A 315 6.72 0.22 -9.50
C PRO A 315 5.36 -0.20 -8.95
N SER A 316 4.70 0.63 -8.14
CA SER A 316 3.34 0.32 -7.63
C SER A 316 2.29 0.35 -8.75
N ALA A 317 2.38 1.32 -9.66
CA ALA A 317 1.48 1.44 -10.80
C ALA A 317 1.68 0.28 -11.81
N ALA A 318 2.93 -0.11 -12.03
CA ALA A 318 3.26 -1.27 -12.86
C ALA A 318 2.76 -2.59 -12.24
N ASP A 319 2.88 -2.75 -10.91
CA ASP A 319 2.36 -3.90 -10.17
C ASP A 319 0.83 -4.01 -10.26
N ALA A 320 0.14 -2.86 -10.15
CA ALA A 320 -1.31 -2.80 -10.32
C ALA A 320 -1.74 -3.17 -11.76
N ARG A 321 -0.99 -2.69 -12.77
CA ARG A 321 -1.19 -3.11 -14.17
C ARG A 321 -1.02 -4.61 -14.32
N LEU A 322 0.04 -5.21 -13.79
CA LEU A 322 0.27 -6.66 -13.84
C LEU A 322 -0.89 -7.46 -13.23
N GLY A 323 -1.50 -6.94 -12.16
CA GLY A 323 -2.60 -7.61 -11.46
C GLY A 323 -3.95 -7.53 -12.16
N LEU A 324 -4.22 -6.47 -12.91
CA LEU A 324 -5.51 -6.25 -13.57
C LEU A 324 -5.48 -6.62 -15.05
N ASP A 325 -4.53 -6.06 -15.80
CA ASP A 325 -4.34 -6.31 -17.22
C ASP A 325 -2.91 -5.87 -17.62
N PRO A 326 -1.99 -6.82 -17.86
CA PRO A 326 -0.60 -6.53 -18.24
C PRO A 326 -0.45 -5.67 -19.50
N GLU A 327 -1.44 -5.71 -20.40
CA GLU A 327 -1.44 -4.98 -21.68
C GLU A 327 -2.09 -3.59 -21.57
N ALA A 328 -2.64 -3.23 -20.40
CA ALA A 328 -3.25 -1.92 -20.21
C ALA A 328 -2.26 -0.77 -20.44
N ARG A 329 -2.73 0.26 -21.13
CA ARG A 329 -2.01 1.54 -21.20
C ARG A 329 -1.90 2.09 -19.78
N LEU A 330 -0.67 2.35 -19.32
CA LEU A 330 -0.42 2.84 -17.97
C LEU A 330 -0.22 4.35 -17.98
N VAL A 331 -1.07 5.08 -17.26
CA VAL A 331 -0.99 6.53 -17.08
C VAL A 331 -0.73 6.85 -15.61
N ILE A 332 0.33 7.59 -15.33
CA ILE A 332 0.63 8.13 -14.00
C ILE A 332 0.29 9.61 -14.00
N VAL A 333 -0.68 9.98 -13.16
CA VAL A 333 -1.19 11.34 -13.04
C VAL A 333 -0.60 11.99 -11.80
N LEU A 334 0.03 13.14 -11.99
CA LEU A 334 0.68 13.93 -10.94
C LEU A 334 0.29 15.40 -11.08
N PRO A 335 0.31 16.19 -10.00
CA PRO A 335 0.41 17.64 -10.15
C PRO A 335 1.66 18.00 -10.96
N GLU A 336 1.59 19.02 -11.81
CA GLU A 336 2.70 19.35 -12.71
C GLU A 336 4.01 19.64 -11.99
N ARG A 337 3.93 20.27 -10.80
CA ARG A 337 5.09 20.54 -9.92
C ARG A 337 5.78 19.27 -9.39
N ASP A 338 5.07 18.15 -9.33
CA ASP A 338 5.56 16.87 -8.81
C ASP A 338 6.14 15.98 -9.92
N ASN A 339 6.05 16.44 -11.18
CA ASN A 339 6.51 15.73 -12.37
C ASN A 339 8.05 15.81 -12.53
N HIS A 340 8.75 15.08 -11.67
CA HIS A 340 10.21 15.11 -11.59
C HIS A 340 10.89 14.23 -12.66
N PRO A 341 12.06 14.62 -13.20
CA PRO A 341 12.80 13.82 -14.20
C PRO A 341 13.08 12.37 -13.77
N VAL A 342 13.30 12.14 -12.48
CA VAL A 342 13.52 10.78 -11.94
C VAL A 342 12.31 9.88 -12.17
N THR A 343 11.09 10.38 -11.95
CA THR A 343 9.85 9.63 -12.12
C THR A 343 9.62 9.30 -13.60
N ARG A 344 9.89 10.27 -14.49
CA ARG A 344 9.84 10.05 -15.96
C ARG A 344 10.84 9.00 -16.41
N SER A 345 12.08 9.06 -15.90
CA SER A 345 13.12 8.07 -16.22
C SER A 345 12.74 6.66 -15.76
N LEU A 346 12.18 6.52 -14.55
CA LEU A 346 11.67 5.24 -14.06
C LEU A 346 10.51 4.73 -14.92
N ALA A 347 9.53 5.57 -15.23
CA ALA A 347 8.39 5.23 -16.07
C ALA A 347 8.80 4.76 -17.48
N ALA A 348 9.80 5.41 -18.07
CA ALA A 348 10.36 5.03 -19.37
C ALA A 348 11.15 3.72 -19.35
N SER A 349 11.59 3.26 -18.17
CA SER A 349 12.37 2.03 -18.03
C SER A 349 11.55 0.76 -17.81
N LEU A 350 10.22 0.88 -17.76
CA LEU A 350 9.33 -0.26 -17.78
C LEU A 350 9.40 -0.97 -19.14
N VAL A 351 9.15 -2.29 -19.16
CA VAL A 351 9.04 -3.07 -20.42
C VAL A 351 8.00 -2.44 -21.35
N HIS A 352 6.86 -2.05 -20.77
CA HIS A 352 5.87 -1.20 -21.41
C HIS A 352 5.85 0.16 -20.69
N PRO A 353 6.48 1.20 -21.27
CA PRO A 353 6.60 2.52 -20.66
C PRO A 353 5.26 3.09 -20.18
N ALA A 354 5.27 3.82 -19.07
CA ALA A 354 4.11 4.55 -18.58
C ALA A 354 4.10 6.00 -19.08
N GLU A 355 2.92 6.52 -19.38
CA GLU A 355 2.70 7.93 -19.70
C GLU A 355 2.63 8.75 -18.41
N ILE A 356 3.32 9.89 -18.36
CA ILE A 356 3.20 10.83 -17.24
C ILE A 356 2.34 12.02 -17.66
N VAL A 357 1.21 12.20 -17.00
CA VAL A 357 0.30 13.35 -17.21
C VAL A 357 0.39 14.30 -16.02
N GLY A 358 0.79 15.53 -16.29
CA GLY A 358 0.84 16.62 -15.31
C GLY A 358 -0.46 17.42 -15.30
N ILE A 359 -1.07 17.58 -14.13
CA ILE A 359 -2.24 18.47 -13.95
C ILE A 359 -1.75 19.85 -13.50
N ALA A 360 -2.01 20.85 -14.33
CA ALA A 360 -1.65 22.24 -14.06
C ALA A 360 -2.55 22.89 -13.00
N GLY A 361 -2.04 23.95 -12.36
CA GLY A 361 -2.79 24.76 -11.40
C GLY A 361 -3.11 24.05 -10.09
N ASP A 362 -4.16 24.50 -9.38
CA ASP A 362 -4.70 23.72 -8.27
C ASP A 362 -5.46 22.53 -8.83
N TRP A 363 -4.78 21.38 -8.82
CA TRP A 363 -5.30 20.11 -9.30
C TRP A 363 -6.59 19.65 -8.56
N ARG A 364 -6.94 20.29 -7.44
CA ARG A 364 -8.21 20.07 -6.73
C ARG A 364 -9.40 20.78 -7.38
N VAL A 365 -9.17 21.76 -8.27
CA VAL A 365 -10.23 22.52 -8.95
C VAL A 365 -11.00 21.61 -9.89
N PHE A 366 -12.32 21.59 -9.70
CA PHE A 366 -13.28 20.91 -10.55
C PHE A 366 -14.11 21.95 -11.30
N PRO A 367 -14.42 21.79 -12.61
CA PRO A 367 -15.20 22.78 -13.36
C PRO A 367 -16.57 23.10 -12.72
N GLY A 368 -17.16 22.13 -12.02
CA GLY A 368 -18.40 22.31 -11.25
C GLY A 368 -18.25 23.03 -9.90
N ASP A 369 -17.03 23.24 -9.39
CA ASP A 369 -16.77 24.02 -8.17
C ASP A 369 -16.70 25.54 -8.45
N VAL A 370 -16.61 25.96 -9.73
CA VAL A 370 -16.64 27.37 -10.12
C VAL A 370 -18.09 27.83 -10.22
N THR A 371 -18.71 28.13 -9.08
CA THR A 371 -19.91 28.97 -9.07
C THR A 371 -19.52 30.37 -9.56
N GLN A 372 -20.20 30.89 -10.59
CA GLN A 372 -20.06 32.28 -11.05
C GLN A 372 -20.35 33.28 -9.93
#